data_AF-A0A3C1B295-F1
#
_entry.id   AF-A0A3C1B295-F1
#
_cell.length_a   1.000
_cell.length_b   1.000
_cell.length_c   1.000
_cell.angle_alpha   90.00
_cell.angle_beta   90.00
_cell.angle_gamma   90.00
#
_symmetry.space_group_name_H-M   'P 1'
#
loop_
_entity.id
_entity.type
_entity.pdbx_description
1 polymer ?
#
loop_
_entity_poly.entity_id
_entity_poly.type
_entity_poly.pdbx_seq_one_letter_code
_entity_poly.pdbx_strand_id
1 'polypeptide(L)'
;MSKPSPTFLCTRLVLENGFRQAGIRPGMILVVHSSMKKLGFVPGGAQTVVDALLNVLGPKGTLVMPAHTGDNTDPAYWVNPPVPEAWWPAICSETPPFDLEKSPTRGMGAVVECFRHYPGVRRSNHPTLSFLALGPSAGQVLEQHDLVDGLGEQSPCGALVRLDASVLLLGVDFDNCTIMHLAEYRSNCRPGYKQGSAVWHDDCREWIEYRTLDVNSDDFLPAGRQLEAQGKVSLVKINEADLRLFRAQDAVAAAEQWLTANRLRRVDEDERDRLFNYAMREPEYNLFLIGDVENFGLNADFLDVMVYESNREIDSCLLRYHRSFIPYSHHADFALEPLVNALKSPVVQVLSGKKDVLDRLRPHLEGFEWRDSYLMKLGRDDLTDVETRPEPPGVTLRLAKPEDTPAIVDMVDEIKEFSRTRAGTREERIRQLAEPIARQAGHYVFYEYDGEVVAVAGTSAENSISAMVVSVATRPAWRGRGLASRLVSELARTMLADRLQYLCLFYNNPDAGRIYRRLGFHDAGLWVLATRQKNEKETAQHAE
;
A
#
# COMPACT_ATOMS: atom_id res chain seq x y z
N MET A 1 -16.66 -34.07 -22.98
CA MET A 1 -17.52 -34.64 -21.92
C MET A 1 -18.84 -33.90 -21.95
N SER A 2 -19.98 -34.61 -22.05
CA SER A 2 -21.30 -33.98 -21.94
C SER A 2 -21.46 -33.38 -20.54
N LYS A 3 -22.03 -32.17 -20.46
CA LYS A 3 -22.41 -31.61 -19.15
C LYS A 3 -23.47 -32.51 -18.52
N PRO A 4 -23.41 -32.78 -17.21
CA PRO A 4 -24.44 -33.56 -16.52
C PRO A 4 -25.81 -32.90 -16.70
N SER A 5 -26.86 -33.72 -16.82
CA SER A 5 -28.23 -33.23 -16.89
C SER A 5 -28.57 -32.44 -15.62
N PRO A 6 -29.22 -31.27 -15.73
CA PRO A 6 -29.59 -30.49 -14.56
C PRO A 6 -30.60 -31.25 -13.69
N THR A 7 -30.35 -31.24 -12.38
CA THR A 7 -31.15 -31.97 -11.37
C THR A 7 -32.37 -31.19 -10.87
N PHE A 8 -32.40 -29.87 -11.07
CA PHE A 8 -33.47 -29.00 -10.56
C PHE A 8 -34.00 -28.07 -11.64
N LEU A 9 -35.32 -27.87 -11.65
CA LEU A 9 -36.01 -26.87 -12.48
C LEU A 9 -36.27 -25.62 -11.64
N CYS A 10 -35.78 -24.47 -12.07
CA CYS A 10 -35.98 -23.18 -11.39
C CYS A 10 -36.80 -22.25 -12.28
N THR A 11 -38.12 -22.27 -12.10
CA THR A 11 -39.05 -21.43 -12.88
C THR A 11 -39.09 -20.00 -12.35
N ARG A 12 -39.70 -19.09 -13.12
CA ARG A 12 -39.99 -17.72 -12.68
C ARG A 12 -40.70 -17.68 -11.32
N LEU A 13 -41.71 -18.53 -11.12
CA LEU A 13 -42.49 -18.56 -9.88
C LEU A 13 -41.64 -19.00 -8.67
N VAL A 14 -40.73 -19.95 -8.86
CA VAL A 14 -39.78 -20.37 -7.81
C VAL A 14 -38.87 -19.22 -7.42
N LEU A 15 -38.33 -18.49 -8.40
CA LEU A 15 -37.51 -17.29 -8.17
C LEU A 15 -38.27 -16.22 -7.41
N GLU A 16 -39.43 -15.82 -7.92
CA GLU A 16 -40.22 -14.77 -7.30
C GLU A 16 -40.66 -15.13 -5.86
N ASN A 17 -40.99 -16.39 -5.60
CA ASN A 17 -41.31 -16.86 -4.25
C ASN A 17 -40.10 -16.81 -3.33
N GLY A 18 -38.92 -17.28 -3.78
CA GLY A 18 -37.69 -17.20 -3.00
C GLY A 18 -37.28 -15.75 -2.72
N PHE A 19 -37.45 -14.83 -3.68
CA PHE A 19 -37.21 -13.39 -3.49
C PHE A 19 -38.15 -12.78 -2.44
N ARG A 20 -39.44 -13.10 -2.48
CA ARG A 20 -40.42 -12.65 -1.48
C ARG A 20 -40.15 -13.24 -0.10
N GLN A 21 -39.75 -14.51 -0.03
CA GLN A 21 -39.34 -15.17 1.22
C GLN A 21 -38.09 -14.53 1.81
N ALA A 22 -37.10 -14.18 0.98
CA ALA A 22 -35.89 -13.50 1.42
C ALA A 22 -36.20 -12.11 2.00
N GLY A 23 -37.34 -11.52 1.63
CA GLY A 23 -37.80 -10.25 2.18
C GLY A 23 -37.87 -9.13 1.15
N ILE A 24 -37.68 -9.40 -0.14
CA ILE A 24 -37.83 -8.40 -1.19
C ILE A 24 -39.30 -7.97 -1.26
N ARG A 25 -39.53 -6.67 -1.35
CA ARG A 25 -40.86 -6.03 -1.38
C ARG A 25 -40.97 -5.07 -2.56
N PRO A 26 -42.19 -4.82 -3.04
CA PRO A 26 -42.43 -3.79 -4.03
C PRO A 26 -41.92 -2.42 -3.57
N GLY A 27 -41.33 -1.64 -4.47
CA GLY A 27 -40.81 -0.29 -4.17
C GLY A 27 -39.39 -0.23 -3.63
N MET A 28 -38.74 -1.36 -3.35
CA MET A 28 -37.35 -1.36 -2.89
C MET A 28 -36.37 -0.88 -3.97
N ILE A 29 -35.26 -0.29 -3.55
CA ILE A 29 -34.05 -0.13 -4.36
C ILE A 29 -33.16 -1.34 -4.07
N LEU A 30 -32.92 -2.18 -5.07
CA LEU A 30 -32.26 -3.47 -4.91
C LEU A 30 -31.01 -3.56 -5.80
N VAL A 31 -29.86 -3.71 -5.17
CA VAL A 31 -28.60 -4.05 -5.82
C VAL A 31 -28.49 -5.56 -5.92
N VAL A 32 -28.17 -6.10 -7.09
CA VAL A 32 -28.09 -7.56 -7.29
C VAL A 32 -26.71 -7.97 -7.80
N HIS A 33 -26.12 -8.94 -7.12
CA HIS A 33 -24.98 -9.73 -7.59
C HIS A 33 -25.45 -11.17 -7.78
N SER A 34 -25.06 -11.84 -8.87
CA SER A 34 -25.69 -13.12 -9.19
C SER A 34 -24.79 -14.14 -9.90
N SER A 35 -25.06 -15.42 -9.60
CA SER A 35 -24.54 -16.57 -10.32
C SER A 35 -25.66 -17.59 -10.49
N MET A 36 -25.97 -17.91 -11.75
CA MET A 36 -27.00 -18.89 -12.07
C MET A 36 -26.53 -20.35 -11.92
N LYS A 37 -25.24 -20.58 -11.65
CA LYS A 37 -24.63 -21.93 -11.65
C LYS A 37 -25.34 -22.91 -10.71
N LYS A 38 -25.79 -22.41 -9.55
CA LYS A 38 -26.43 -23.21 -8.48
C LYS A 38 -27.96 -23.17 -8.50
N LEU A 39 -28.57 -22.46 -9.46
CA LEU A 39 -30.04 -22.42 -9.60
C LEU A 39 -30.60 -23.67 -10.29
N GLY A 40 -29.77 -24.48 -10.96
CA GLY A 40 -30.24 -25.55 -11.83
C GLY A 40 -30.66 -25.03 -13.21
N PHE A 41 -31.63 -25.69 -13.84
CA PHE A 41 -32.13 -25.28 -15.15
C PHE A 41 -33.18 -24.17 -15.00
N VAL A 42 -32.89 -22.99 -15.57
CA VAL A 42 -33.82 -21.85 -15.60
C VAL A 42 -34.41 -21.75 -17.01
N PRO A 43 -35.69 -22.05 -17.22
CA PRO A 43 -36.35 -21.82 -18.52
C PRO A 43 -36.22 -20.35 -18.90
N GLY A 44 -35.81 -20.04 -20.14
CA GLY A 44 -35.55 -18.66 -20.57
C GLY A 44 -34.27 -18.03 -20.03
N GLY A 45 -33.47 -18.76 -19.23
CA GLY A 45 -32.16 -18.32 -18.78
C GLY A 45 -32.19 -17.02 -17.98
N ALA A 46 -31.22 -16.14 -18.25
CA ALA A 46 -31.01 -14.89 -17.53
C ALA A 46 -32.23 -13.96 -17.55
N GLN A 47 -32.96 -13.91 -18.68
CA GLN A 47 -34.17 -13.11 -18.82
C GLN A 47 -35.21 -13.45 -17.74
N THR A 48 -35.41 -14.73 -17.44
CA THR A 48 -36.36 -15.15 -16.40
C THR A 48 -35.97 -14.69 -15.00
N VAL A 49 -34.68 -14.53 -14.73
CA VAL A 49 -34.18 -13.97 -13.46
C VAL A 49 -34.47 -12.47 -13.39
N VAL A 50 -34.16 -11.73 -14.46
CA VAL A 50 -34.43 -10.28 -14.55
C VAL A 50 -35.93 -10.00 -14.43
N ASP A 51 -36.77 -10.70 -15.19
CA ASP A 51 -38.23 -10.58 -15.13
C ASP A 51 -38.77 -10.87 -13.73
N ALA A 52 -38.28 -11.91 -13.06
CA ALA A 52 -38.69 -12.25 -11.70
C ALA A 52 -38.33 -11.13 -10.70
N LEU A 53 -37.15 -10.53 -10.80
CA LEU A 53 -36.73 -9.41 -9.96
C LEU A 53 -37.62 -8.18 -10.19
N LEU A 54 -37.82 -7.79 -11.44
CA LEU A 54 -38.66 -6.65 -11.81
C LEU A 54 -40.13 -6.85 -11.38
N ASN A 55 -40.67 -8.06 -11.52
CA ASN A 55 -42.03 -8.39 -11.07
C ASN A 55 -42.20 -8.25 -9.56
N VAL A 56 -41.21 -8.69 -8.76
CA VAL A 56 -41.29 -8.59 -7.29
C VAL A 56 -41.10 -7.15 -6.80
N LEU A 57 -40.22 -6.38 -7.46
CA LEU A 57 -40.00 -4.97 -7.16
C LEU A 57 -41.17 -4.07 -7.61
N GLY A 58 -41.87 -4.46 -8.66
CA GLY A 58 -42.96 -3.70 -9.25
C GLY A 58 -42.52 -2.34 -9.82
N PRO A 59 -43.46 -1.54 -10.34
CA PRO A 59 -43.15 -0.30 -11.07
C PRO A 59 -42.57 0.82 -10.19
N LYS A 60 -42.66 0.69 -8.86
CA LYS A 60 -42.11 1.65 -7.91
C LYS A 60 -40.70 1.29 -7.43
N GLY A 61 -40.24 0.07 -7.69
CA GLY A 61 -38.91 -0.38 -7.29
C GLY A 61 -37.83 0.02 -8.28
N THR A 62 -36.58 0.00 -7.84
CA THR A 62 -35.41 0.25 -8.68
C THR A 62 -34.45 -0.93 -8.60
N LEU A 63 -34.15 -1.54 -9.74
CA LEU A 63 -33.16 -2.63 -9.85
C LEU A 63 -31.82 -2.04 -10.28
N VAL A 64 -30.74 -2.41 -9.58
CA VAL A 64 -29.37 -1.93 -9.80
C VAL A 64 -28.42 -3.12 -9.89
N MET A 65 -27.45 -3.08 -10.81
CA MET A 65 -26.40 -4.10 -10.93
C MET A 65 -25.07 -3.44 -11.28
N PRO A 66 -23.93 -3.84 -10.67
CA PRO A 66 -22.62 -3.43 -11.17
C PRO A 66 -22.37 -4.00 -12.58
N ALA A 67 -21.73 -3.22 -13.42
CA ALA A 67 -21.48 -3.49 -14.83
C ALA A 67 -20.02 -3.19 -15.20
N HIS A 68 -19.09 -3.75 -14.42
CA HIS A 68 -17.67 -3.45 -14.53
C HIS A 68 -17.08 -3.89 -15.87
N THR A 69 -16.09 -3.14 -16.36
CA THR A 69 -15.42 -3.23 -17.66
C THR A 69 -13.92 -3.38 -17.44
N GLY A 70 -13.51 -4.45 -16.76
CA GLY A 70 -12.11 -4.66 -16.35
C GLY A 70 -11.10 -4.75 -17.50
N ASP A 71 -11.54 -5.03 -18.74
CA ASP A 71 -10.65 -5.06 -19.91
C ASP A 71 -10.22 -3.66 -20.38
N ASN A 72 -10.86 -2.58 -19.90
CA ASN A 72 -10.49 -1.19 -20.18
C ASN A 72 -9.62 -0.58 -19.07
N THR A 73 -8.67 -1.36 -18.57
CA THR A 73 -7.70 -0.95 -17.54
C THR A 73 -6.28 -1.07 -18.08
N ASP A 74 -5.32 -0.43 -17.43
CA ASP A 74 -3.91 -0.52 -17.76
C ASP A 74 -3.41 -1.98 -17.64
N PRO A 75 -2.87 -2.55 -18.74
CA PRO A 75 -2.42 -3.93 -18.78
C PRO A 75 -1.23 -4.22 -17.86
N ALA A 76 -0.53 -3.19 -17.35
CA ALA A 76 0.53 -3.35 -16.38
C ALA A 76 0.08 -4.05 -15.08
N TYR A 77 -1.21 -3.99 -14.76
CA TYR A 77 -1.79 -4.59 -13.55
C TYR A 77 -2.54 -5.91 -13.83
N TRP A 78 -2.54 -6.40 -15.06
CA TRP A 78 -3.27 -7.64 -15.39
C TRP A 78 -2.53 -8.86 -14.90
N VAL A 79 -3.25 -9.72 -14.17
CA VAL A 79 -2.72 -10.98 -13.64
C VAL A 79 -3.58 -12.20 -14.02
N ASN A 80 -4.74 -11.99 -14.65
CA ASN A 80 -5.72 -13.04 -14.93
C ASN A 80 -6.29 -12.97 -16.37
N PRO A 81 -5.51 -13.37 -17.39
CA PRO A 81 -4.06 -13.61 -17.35
C PRO A 81 -3.25 -12.31 -17.49
N PRO A 82 -1.95 -12.29 -17.14
CA PRO A 82 -1.06 -11.20 -17.56
C PRO A 82 -0.80 -11.24 -19.08
N VAL A 83 -0.31 -10.13 -19.63
CA VAL A 83 0.13 -10.03 -21.03
C VAL A 83 1.56 -9.48 -21.12
N PRO A 84 2.34 -9.81 -22.18
CA PRO A 84 3.71 -9.33 -22.33
C PRO A 84 3.82 -7.79 -22.26
N GLU A 85 4.81 -7.29 -21.53
CA GLU A 85 5.05 -5.83 -21.35
C GLU A 85 5.23 -5.08 -22.68
N ALA A 86 5.86 -5.72 -23.66
CA ALA A 86 6.02 -5.17 -25.00
C ALA A 86 4.68 -4.84 -25.71
N TRP A 87 3.56 -5.42 -25.27
CA TRP A 87 2.24 -5.18 -25.85
C TRP A 87 1.48 -4.03 -25.18
N TRP A 88 1.90 -3.60 -23.98
CA TRP A 88 1.17 -2.59 -23.20
C TRP A 88 0.94 -1.30 -23.98
N PRO A 89 1.93 -0.70 -24.68
CA PRO A 89 1.70 0.53 -25.43
C PRO A 89 0.64 0.38 -26.54
N ALA A 90 0.65 -0.76 -27.25
CA ALA A 90 -0.32 -1.05 -28.30
C ALA A 90 -1.73 -1.29 -27.74
N ILE A 91 -1.83 -1.97 -26.60
CA ILE A 91 -3.11 -2.15 -25.89
C ILE A 91 -3.65 -0.78 -25.48
N CYS A 92 -2.82 0.07 -24.86
CA CYS A 92 -3.21 1.42 -24.45
C CYS A 92 -3.52 2.35 -25.62
N SER A 93 -3.05 2.10 -26.85
CA SER A 93 -3.39 2.90 -28.03
C SER A 93 -4.64 2.41 -28.76
N GLU A 94 -4.84 1.09 -28.84
CA GLU A 94 -5.89 0.47 -29.67
C GLU A 94 -7.16 0.10 -28.88
N THR A 95 -7.11 0.02 -27.54
CA THR A 95 -8.31 -0.29 -26.73
C THR A 95 -9.40 0.73 -27.04
N PRO A 96 -10.61 0.28 -27.47
CA PRO A 96 -11.72 1.16 -27.76
C PRO A 96 -12.15 1.94 -26.52
N PRO A 97 -12.58 3.21 -26.68
CA PRO A 97 -13.08 3.98 -25.56
C PRO A 97 -14.34 3.36 -24.97
N PHE A 98 -14.53 3.51 -23.67
CA PHE A 98 -15.74 3.07 -22.98
C PHE A 98 -16.98 3.72 -23.60
N ASP A 99 -17.99 2.90 -23.88
CA ASP A 99 -19.25 3.28 -24.51
C ASP A 99 -20.40 2.65 -23.72
N LEU A 100 -21.37 3.47 -23.32
CA LEU A 100 -22.47 3.08 -22.46
C LEU A 100 -23.29 1.91 -23.04
N GLU A 101 -23.45 1.89 -24.37
CA GLU A 101 -24.27 0.92 -25.10
C GLU A 101 -23.46 -0.27 -25.61
N LYS A 102 -22.18 -0.08 -25.95
CA LYS A 102 -21.39 -1.11 -26.64
C LYS A 102 -20.49 -1.90 -25.70
N SER A 103 -19.88 -1.26 -24.70
CA SER A 103 -18.85 -1.90 -23.87
C SER A 103 -19.44 -3.08 -23.08
N PRO A 104 -19.00 -4.32 -23.32
CA PRO A 104 -19.50 -5.49 -22.59
C PRO A 104 -19.00 -5.47 -21.14
N THR A 105 -19.74 -6.08 -20.23
CA THR A 105 -19.23 -6.29 -18.86
C THR A 105 -18.24 -7.46 -18.81
N ARG A 106 -17.33 -7.41 -17.84
CA ARG A 106 -16.35 -8.48 -17.58
C ARG A 106 -16.57 -9.04 -16.18
N GLY A 107 -16.80 -10.35 -16.08
CA GLY A 107 -16.95 -11.04 -14.79
C GLY A 107 -18.26 -10.78 -14.02
N MET A 108 -19.19 -10.01 -14.57
CA MET A 108 -20.46 -9.64 -13.90
C MET A 108 -21.56 -10.70 -14.06
N GLY A 109 -21.48 -11.55 -15.09
CA GLY A 109 -22.38 -12.69 -15.30
C GLY A 109 -23.54 -12.41 -16.26
N ALA A 110 -24.20 -13.50 -16.70
CA ALA A 110 -25.21 -13.47 -17.76
C ALA A 110 -26.47 -12.66 -17.41
N VAL A 111 -26.83 -12.56 -16.12
CA VAL A 111 -27.98 -11.76 -15.66
C VAL A 111 -27.72 -10.27 -15.88
N VAL A 112 -26.50 -9.79 -15.59
CA VAL A 112 -26.12 -8.39 -15.78
C VAL A 112 -26.06 -8.05 -17.27
N GLU A 113 -25.43 -8.90 -18.09
CA GLU A 113 -25.41 -8.71 -19.55
C GLU A 113 -26.84 -8.69 -20.12
N CYS A 114 -27.72 -9.59 -19.68
CA CYS A 114 -29.11 -9.58 -20.12
C CYS A 114 -29.83 -8.29 -19.68
N PHE A 115 -29.66 -7.88 -18.43
CA PHE A 115 -30.29 -6.68 -17.89
C PHE A 115 -29.85 -5.41 -18.64
N ARG A 116 -28.59 -5.29 -19.05
CA ARG A 116 -28.09 -4.07 -19.72
C ARG A 116 -28.84 -3.74 -21.02
N HIS A 117 -29.46 -4.72 -21.66
CA HIS A 117 -30.22 -4.54 -22.90
C HIS A 117 -31.72 -4.32 -22.68
N TYR A 118 -32.20 -4.25 -21.44
CA TYR A 118 -33.61 -4.00 -21.18
C TYR A 118 -33.97 -2.55 -21.52
N PRO A 119 -35.14 -2.31 -22.16
CA PRO A 119 -35.59 -0.96 -22.46
C PRO A 119 -35.66 -0.07 -21.20
N GLY A 120 -35.05 1.11 -21.28
CA GLY A 120 -35.03 2.09 -20.19
C GLY A 120 -33.96 1.87 -19.14
N VAL A 121 -33.18 0.79 -19.21
CA VAL A 121 -31.99 0.64 -18.36
C VAL A 121 -30.98 1.74 -18.70
N ARG A 122 -30.47 2.39 -17.66
CA ARG A 122 -29.43 3.41 -17.77
C ARG A 122 -28.11 2.86 -17.23
N ARG A 123 -26.99 3.40 -17.71
CA ARG A 123 -25.64 3.06 -17.24
C ARG A 123 -24.89 4.33 -16.82
N SER A 124 -24.14 4.27 -15.72
CA SER A 124 -23.24 5.38 -15.33
C SER A 124 -21.98 5.41 -16.19
N ASN A 125 -21.31 6.56 -16.28
CA ASN A 125 -20.23 6.80 -17.24
C ASN A 125 -18.79 6.44 -16.79
N HIS A 126 -18.61 5.66 -15.72
CA HIS A 126 -17.26 5.27 -15.30
C HIS A 126 -16.68 4.19 -16.24
N PRO A 127 -15.45 4.36 -16.77
CA PRO A 127 -14.92 3.50 -17.83
C PRO A 127 -14.66 2.03 -17.43
N THR A 128 -14.54 1.77 -16.14
CA THR A 128 -14.18 0.46 -15.56
C THR A 128 -15.16 -0.06 -14.49
N LEU A 129 -15.84 0.82 -13.74
CA LEU A 129 -16.62 0.49 -12.54
C LEU A 129 -18.11 0.84 -12.67
N SER A 130 -18.61 1.01 -13.89
CA SER A 130 -19.99 1.46 -14.13
C SER A 130 -21.08 0.59 -13.47
N PHE A 131 -22.26 1.17 -13.23
CA PHE A 131 -23.47 0.52 -12.75
C PHE A 131 -24.62 0.68 -13.75
N LEU A 132 -25.54 -0.29 -13.74
CA LEU A 132 -26.81 -0.28 -14.47
C LEU A 132 -27.96 -0.05 -13.48
N ALA A 133 -28.97 0.73 -13.88
CA ALA A 133 -30.17 0.91 -13.08
C ALA A 133 -31.44 1.04 -13.93
N LEU A 134 -32.56 0.51 -13.42
CA LEU A 134 -33.90 0.64 -13.98
C LEU A 134 -34.91 0.88 -12.86
N GLY A 135 -35.72 1.93 -12.98
CA GLY A 135 -36.77 2.29 -12.03
C GLY A 135 -36.74 3.76 -11.62
N PRO A 136 -37.63 4.20 -10.72
CA PRO A 136 -37.80 5.61 -10.37
C PRO A 136 -36.54 6.29 -9.82
N SER A 137 -35.68 5.56 -9.12
CA SER A 137 -34.45 6.10 -8.51
C SER A 137 -33.22 5.94 -9.40
N ALA A 138 -33.34 5.37 -10.60
CA ALA A 138 -32.20 5.11 -11.49
C ALA A 138 -31.42 6.39 -11.84
N GLY A 139 -32.11 7.51 -12.02
CA GLY A 139 -31.47 8.81 -12.25
C GLY A 139 -30.58 9.22 -11.07
N GLN A 140 -31.12 9.18 -9.85
CA GLN A 140 -30.41 9.59 -8.64
C GLN A 140 -29.24 8.66 -8.28
N VAL A 141 -29.36 7.36 -8.57
CA VAL A 141 -28.28 6.39 -8.32
C VAL A 141 -27.10 6.60 -9.27
N LEU A 142 -27.35 6.99 -10.51
CA LEU A 142 -26.33 7.06 -11.57
C LEU A 142 -25.90 8.47 -11.95
N GLU A 143 -26.48 9.51 -11.32
CA GLU A 143 -26.26 10.92 -11.65
C GLU A 143 -24.79 11.30 -11.60
N GLN A 144 -24.12 10.89 -10.52
CA GLN A 144 -22.71 11.17 -10.29
C GLN A 144 -21.92 9.87 -10.23
N HIS A 145 -20.82 9.84 -10.96
CA HIS A 145 -19.86 8.74 -10.90
C HIS A 145 -18.47 9.30 -11.21
N ASP A 146 -17.79 9.75 -10.16
CA ASP A 146 -16.45 10.32 -10.25
C ASP A 146 -15.42 9.27 -10.70
N LEU A 147 -14.41 9.69 -11.48
CA LEU A 147 -13.38 8.82 -12.03
C LEU A 147 -12.37 8.33 -10.96
N VAL A 148 -12.05 9.19 -10.00
CA VAL A 148 -11.10 8.89 -8.91
C VAL A 148 -11.84 8.19 -7.78
N ASP A 149 -13.02 8.71 -7.41
CA ASP A 149 -13.87 8.19 -6.34
C ASP A 149 -14.87 7.12 -6.82
N GLY A 150 -14.43 6.23 -7.72
CA GLY A 150 -15.29 5.31 -8.49
C GLY A 150 -16.14 4.32 -7.68
N LEU A 151 -15.82 4.06 -6.41
CA LEU A 151 -16.67 3.27 -5.50
C LEU A 151 -16.87 3.95 -4.14
N GLY A 152 -16.47 5.22 -4.00
CA GLY A 152 -16.62 5.98 -2.77
C GLY A 152 -17.91 6.78 -2.69
N GLU A 153 -17.86 7.93 -2.03
CA GLU A 153 -19.06 8.73 -1.70
C GLU A 153 -19.74 9.35 -2.93
N GLN A 154 -18.94 9.70 -3.93
CA GLN A 154 -19.36 10.32 -5.21
C GLN A 154 -19.61 9.26 -6.30
N SER A 155 -19.83 8.02 -5.89
CA SER A 155 -20.18 6.89 -6.77
C SER A 155 -21.63 6.41 -6.54
N PRO A 156 -22.13 5.51 -7.40
CA PRO A 156 -23.37 4.78 -7.13
C PRO A 156 -23.38 4.05 -5.78
N CYS A 157 -22.25 3.57 -5.25
CA CYS A 157 -22.20 2.94 -3.93
C CYS A 157 -22.59 3.92 -2.81
N GLY A 158 -22.04 5.14 -2.82
CA GLY A 158 -22.42 6.19 -1.89
C GLY A 158 -23.90 6.57 -2.02
N ALA A 159 -24.40 6.72 -3.26
CA ALA A 159 -25.80 7.03 -3.53
C ALA A 159 -26.75 5.94 -2.99
N LEU A 160 -26.42 4.66 -3.19
CA LEU A 160 -27.21 3.52 -2.73
C LEU A 160 -27.31 3.45 -1.20
N VAL A 161 -26.25 3.79 -0.48
CA VAL A 161 -26.30 3.90 1.00
C VAL A 161 -27.19 5.05 1.44
N ARG A 162 -27.06 6.24 0.82
CA ARG A 162 -27.92 7.40 1.12
C ARG A 162 -29.41 7.14 0.85
N LEU A 163 -29.69 6.27 -0.11
CA LEU A 163 -31.05 5.90 -0.54
C LEU A 163 -31.63 4.68 0.20
N ASP A 164 -30.95 4.18 1.23
CA ASP A 164 -31.37 3.00 2.00
C ASP A 164 -31.64 1.76 1.12
N ALA A 165 -30.75 1.52 0.16
CA ALA A 165 -30.87 0.36 -0.73
C ALA A 165 -30.67 -0.97 0.01
N SER A 166 -31.25 -2.03 -0.54
CA SER A 166 -30.98 -3.41 -0.16
C SER A 166 -30.05 -4.08 -1.17
N VAL A 167 -29.31 -5.10 -0.73
CA VAL A 167 -28.41 -5.90 -1.56
C VAL A 167 -28.88 -7.34 -1.54
N LEU A 168 -28.99 -7.95 -2.71
CA LEU A 168 -29.21 -9.38 -2.89
C LEU A 168 -27.95 -10.02 -3.49
N LEU A 169 -27.38 -10.97 -2.76
CA LEU A 169 -26.40 -11.92 -3.30
C LEU A 169 -27.16 -13.20 -3.69
N LEU A 170 -27.28 -13.47 -4.99
CA LEU A 170 -27.99 -14.62 -5.56
C LEU A 170 -26.99 -15.68 -6.04
N GLY A 171 -26.76 -16.72 -5.24
CA GLY A 171 -25.84 -17.81 -5.60
C GLY A 171 -24.35 -17.41 -5.61
N VAL A 172 -24.03 -16.25 -5.04
CA VAL A 172 -22.69 -15.70 -4.81
C VAL A 172 -22.51 -15.36 -3.32
N ASP A 173 -21.30 -15.05 -2.91
CA ASP A 173 -20.95 -14.72 -1.52
C ASP A 173 -20.44 -13.27 -1.41
N PHE A 174 -20.04 -12.87 -0.20
CA PHE A 174 -19.70 -11.46 0.08
C PHE A 174 -18.48 -10.92 -0.67
N ASP A 175 -17.58 -11.78 -1.17
CA ASP A 175 -16.48 -11.41 -2.06
C ASP A 175 -16.94 -10.80 -3.40
N ASN A 176 -18.23 -10.97 -3.75
CA ASN A 176 -18.86 -10.31 -4.90
C ASN A 176 -19.66 -9.04 -4.54
N CYS A 177 -19.69 -8.63 -3.27
CA CYS A 177 -20.52 -7.52 -2.81
C CYS A 177 -19.85 -6.15 -3.05
N THR A 178 -20.00 -5.60 -4.26
CA THR A 178 -19.32 -4.36 -4.67
C THR A 178 -19.50 -3.20 -3.71
N ILE A 179 -20.66 -3.06 -3.06
CA ILE A 179 -20.93 -1.93 -2.16
C ILE A 179 -20.01 -1.92 -0.93
N MET A 180 -19.45 -3.06 -0.53
CA MET A 180 -18.49 -3.13 0.57
C MET A 180 -17.17 -2.39 0.26
N HIS A 181 -16.84 -2.16 -1.02
CA HIS A 181 -15.69 -1.32 -1.39
C HIS A 181 -15.80 0.12 -0.88
N LEU A 182 -17.02 0.64 -0.64
CA LEU A 182 -17.19 1.96 -0.03
C LEU A 182 -16.49 2.07 1.33
N ALA A 183 -16.44 0.97 2.10
CA ALA A 183 -15.71 0.92 3.36
C ALA A 183 -14.20 1.11 3.17
N GLU A 184 -13.63 0.58 2.09
CA GLU A 184 -12.21 0.75 1.79
C GLU A 184 -11.89 2.22 1.51
N TYR A 185 -12.73 2.91 0.75
CA TYR A 185 -12.62 4.35 0.47
C TYR A 185 -12.76 5.22 1.73
N ARG A 186 -13.53 4.79 2.72
CA ARG A 186 -13.69 5.52 4.00
C ARG A 186 -12.61 5.23 5.03
N SER A 187 -11.89 4.11 4.89
CA SER A 187 -10.98 3.60 5.92
C SER A 187 -9.54 4.08 5.78
N ASN A 188 -9.15 4.67 4.64
CA ASN A 188 -7.75 4.95 4.28
C ASN A 188 -6.82 3.72 4.41
N CYS A 189 -7.34 2.49 4.34
CA CYS A 189 -6.55 1.27 4.55
C CYS A 189 -5.89 0.71 3.29
N ARG A 190 -6.18 1.30 2.13
CA ARG A 190 -5.68 0.86 0.82
C ARG A 190 -4.77 1.91 0.21
N PRO A 191 -3.69 1.49 -0.49
CA PRO A 191 -2.86 2.43 -1.22
C PRO A 191 -3.61 2.92 -2.46
N GLY A 192 -3.37 4.18 -2.83
CA GLY A 192 -3.75 4.69 -4.14
C GLY A 192 -2.67 4.39 -5.18
N TYR A 193 -3.06 4.00 -6.39
CA TYR A 193 -2.16 3.75 -7.50
C TYR A 193 -2.65 4.43 -8.79
N LYS A 194 -1.76 4.54 -9.77
CA LYS A 194 -2.06 5.14 -11.07
C LYS A 194 -2.71 4.09 -11.98
N GLN A 195 -3.85 4.41 -12.55
CA GLN A 195 -4.62 3.58 -13.46
C GLN A 195 -4.83 4.34 -14.79
N GLY A 196 -5.15 3.62 -15.86
CA GLY A 196 -5.46 4.18 -17.17
C GLY A 196 -6.68 3.53 -17.81
N SER A 197 -7.41 4.31 -18.61
CA SER A 197 -8.57 3.81 -19.36
C SER A 197 -8.78 4.58 -20.66
N ALA A 198 -9.30 3.91 -21.69
CA ALA A 198 -9.76 4.57 -22.90
C ALA A 198 -11.16 5.17 -22.71
N VAL A 199 -11.33 6.45 -23.05
CA VAL A 199 -12.60 7.19 -22.93
C VAL A 199 -12.86 8.05 -24.17
N TRP A 200 -14.10 8.52 -24.30
CA TRP A 200 -14.45 9.63 -25.18
C TRP A 200 -14.24 10.95 -24.46
N HIS A 201 -13.53 11.87 -25.11
CA HIS A 201 -13.40 13.26 -24.70
C HIS A 201 -13.53 14.15 -25.96
N ASP A 202 -14.54 15.00 -26.00
CA ASP A 202 -14.90 15.83 -27.17
C ASP A 202 -14.90 15.05 -28.50
N ASP A 203 -15.62 13.91 -28.52
CA ASP A 203 -15.74 12.97 -29.66
C ASP A 203 -14.41 12.35 -30.14
N CYS A 204 -13.33 12.54 -29.39
CA CYS A 204 -12.03 11.96 -29.64
C CYS A 204 -11.74 10.86 -28.63
N ARG A 205 -11.06 9.81 -29.09
CA ARG A 205 -10.58 8.72 -28.25
C ARG A 205 -9.35 9.19 -27.48
N GLU A 206 -9.38 9.08 -26.16
CA GLU A 206 -8.27 9.46 -25.28
C GLU A 206 -7.95 8.32 -24.30
N TRP A 207 -6.67 8.08 -24.04
CA TRP A 207 -6.23 7.24 -22.92
C TRP A 207 -5.95 8.16 -21.75
N ILE A 208 -6.85 8.19 -20.78
CA ILE A 208 -6.71 9.04 -19.61
C ILE A 208 -6.03 8.27 -18.49
N GLU A 209 -5.22 8.97 -17.71
CA GLU A 209 -4.59 8.45 -16.52
C GLU A 209 -5.19 9.11 -15.28
N TYR A 210 -5.46 8.31 -14.25
CA TYR A 210 -6.08 8.79 -13.02
C TYR A 210 -5.57 7.98 -11.83
N ARG A 211 -5.67 8.54 -10.62
CA ARG A 211 -5.38 7.80 -9.40
C ARG A 211 -6.63 7.10 -8.93
N THR A 212 -6.52 5.86 -8.47
CA THR A 212 -7.63 5.13 -7.85
C THR A 212 -7.13 4.26 -6.71
N LEU A 213 -8.04 3.65 -5.96
CA LEU A 213 -7.73 2.83 -4.80
C LEU A 213 -7.45 1.38 -5.22
N ASP A 214 -6.41 0.76 -4.65
CA ASP A 214 -6.14 -0.67 -4.81
C ASP A 214 -7.09 -1.50 -3.93
N VAL A 215 -8.34 -1.60 -4.38
CA VAL A 215 -9.42 -2.30 -3.68
C VAL A 215 -9.22 -3.81 -3.64
N ASN A 216 -9.62 -4.46 -2.54
CA ASN A 216 -9.49 -5.91 -2.39
C ASN A 216 -10.69 -6.51 -1.64
N SER A 217 -11.42 -7.41 -2.30
CA SER A 217 -12.61 -8.07 -1.77
C SER A 217 -12.35 -9.30 -0.89
N ASP A 218 -11.10 -9.72 -0.69
CA ASP A 218 -10.73 -10.84 0.21
C ASP A 218 -11.21 -10.60 1.64
N ASP A 219 -11.30 -9.32 2.05
CA ASP A 219 -11.77 -8.89 3.36
C ASP A 219 -13.30 -8.99 3.53
N PHE A 220 -14.05 -9.20 2.44
CA PHE A 220 -15.51 -9.12 2.47
C PHE A 220 -16.16 -10.40 2.97
N LEU A 221 -15.53 -11.57 2.75
CA LEU A 221 -16.02 -12.82 3.33
C LEU A 221 -16.08 -12.77 4.87
N PRO A 222 -14.98 -12.48 5.60
CA PRO A 222 -15.05 -12.41 7.05
C PRO A 222 -15.98 -11.28 7.55
N ALA A 223 -15.96 -10.10 6.92
CA ALA A 223 -16.87 -9.00 7.27
C ALA A 223 -18.35 -9.41 7.09
N GLY A 224 -18.67 -10.09 5.99
CA GLY A 224 -20.01 -10.60 5.71
C GLY A 224 -20.46 -11.68 6.69
N ARG A 225 -19.55 -12.55 7.15
CA ARG A 225 -19.86 -13.52 8.22
C ARG A 225 -20.18 -12.83 9.55
N GLN A 226 -19.51 -11.72 9.87
CA GLN A 226 -19.87 -10.92 11.05
C GLN A 226 -21.28 -10.34 10.90
N LEU A 227 -21.63 -9.86 9.71
CA LEU A 227 -22.97 -9.36 9.41
C LEU A 227 -24.05 -10.45 9.57
N GLU A 228 -23.78 -11.67 9.10
CA GLU A 228 -24.65 -12.84 9.31
C GLU A 228 -24.80 -13.17 10.80
N ALA A 229 -23.70 -13.18 11.56
CA ALA A 229 -23.71 -13.46 12.99
C ALA A 229 -24.48 -12.41 13.82
N GLN A 230 -24.58 -11.17 13.32
CA GLN A 230 -25.41 -10.12 13.91
C GLN A 230 -26.91 -10.28 13.62
N GLY A 231 -27.32 -11.28 12.83
CA GLY A 231 -28.71 -11.50 12.46
C GLY A 231 -29.26 -10.48 11.46
N LYS A 232 -28.38 -9.75 10.75
CA LYS A 232 -28.75 -8.69 9.80
C LYS A 232 -28.93 -9.19 8.36
N VAL A 233 -28.77 -10.50 8.14
CA VAL A 233 -28.89 -11.13 6.82
C VAL A 233 -30.07 -12.08 6.82
N SER A 234 -30.99 -11.87 5.88
CA SER A 234 -32.02 -12.84 5.56
C SER A 234 -31.44 -13.88 4.58
N LEU A 235 -31.39 -15.13 5.02
CA LEU A 235 -30.85 -16.25 4.25
C LEU A 235 -31.99 -17.16 3.78
N VAL A 236 -32.13 -17.30 2.47
CA VAL A 236 -33.08 -18.21 1.82
C VAL A 236 -32.35 -19.07 0.81
N LYS A 237 -32.85 -20.26 0.51
CA LYS A 237 -32.27 -21.13 -0.50
C LYS A 237 -33.23 -21.37 -1.66
N ILE A 238 -32.71 -21.26 -2.88
CA ILE A 238 -33.39 -21.73 -4.09
C ILE A 238 -32.53 -22.82 -4.70
N ASN A 239 -33.01 -24.07 -4.64
CA ASN A 239 -32.23 -25.25 -5.00
C ASN A 239 -30.91 -25.28 -4.24
N GLU A 240 -29.77 -25.14 -4.94
CA GLU A 240 -28.44 -25.11 -4.31
C GLU A 240 -27.89 -23.68 -4.16
N ALA A 241 -28.60 -22.67 -4.65
CA ALA A 241 -28.19 -21.28 -4.55
C ALA A 241 -28.66 -20.68 -3.23
N ASP A 242 -27.71 -20.15 -2.46
CA ASP A 242 -28.01 -19.31 -1.30
C ASP A 242 -28.38 -17.90 -1.78
N LEU A 243 -29.41 -17.33 -1.16
CA LEU A 243 -29.85 -15.95 -1.31
C LEU A 243 -29.59 -15.23 0.00
N ARG A 244 -28.78 -14.17 -0.04
CA ARG A 244 -28.55 -13.29 1.11
C ARG A 244 -29.15 -11.92 0.78
N LEU A 245 -30.14 -11.50 1.55
CA LEU A 245 -30.72 -10.16 1.48
C LEU A 245 -30.35 -9.38 2.75
N PHE A 246 -29.79 -8.20 2.59
CA PHE A 246 -29.39 -7.31 3.68
C PHE A 246 -29.40 -5.84 3.22
N ARG A 247 -29.32 -4.90 4.15
CA ARG A 247 -29.23 -3.46 3.83
C ARG A 247 -27.82 -3.09 3.39
N ALA A 248 -27.71 -2.21 2.40
CA ALA A 248 -26.45 -1.65 1.92
C ALA A 248 -25.62 -1.04 3.05
N GLN A 249 -26.27 -0.21 3.89
CA GLN A 249 -25.63 0.47 5.02
C GLN A 249 -25.01 -0.53 6.02
N ASP A 250 -25.70 -1.63 6.31
CA ASP A 250 -25.22 -2.63 7.26
C ASP A 250 -24.00 -3.40 6.70
N ALA A 251 -23.98 -3.69 5.40
CA ALA A 251 -22.83 -4.31 4.75
C ALA A 251 -21.58 -3.41 4.77
N VAL A 252 -21.76 -2.12 4.47
CA VAL A 252 -20.67 -1.14 4.52
C VAL A 252 -20.14 -1.00 5.94
N ALA A 253 -21.03 -0.86 6.94
CA ALA A 253 -20.63 -0.75 8.34
C ALA A 253 -19.88 -1.99 8.85
N ALA A 254 -20.30 -3.20 8.44
CA ALA A 254 -19.60 -4.43 8.78
C ALA A 254 -18.20 -4.49 8.15
N ALA A 255 -18.07 -4.07 6.88
CA ALA A 255 -16.77 -3.98 6.22
C ALA A 255 -15.86 -2.93 6.88
N GLU A 256 -16.37 -1.74 7.21
CA GLU A 256 -15.61 -0.70 7.93
C GLU A 256 -15.10 -1.23 9.27
N GLN A 257 -15.98 -1.84 10.07
CA GLN A 257 -15.60 -2.44 11.36
C GLN A 257 -14.50 -3.50 11.19
N TRP A 258 -14.61 -4.36 10.18
CA TRP A 258 -13.61 -5.38 9.90
C TRP A 258 -12.27 -4.75 9.49
N LEU A 259 -12.27 -3.78 8.58
CA LEU A 259 -11.06 -3.12 8.11
C LEU A 259 -10.36 -2.38 9.24
N THR A 260 -11.09 -1.56 10.03
CA THR A 260 -10.52 -0.85 11.19
C THR A 260 -9.91 -1.80 12.21
N ALA A 261 -10.51 -2.97 12.42
CA ALA A 261 -10.00 -3.95 13.39
C ALA A 261 -8.77 -4.74 12.87
N ASN A 262 -8.54 -4.83 11.56
CA ASN A 262 -7.58 -5.79 10.97
C ASN A 262 -6.58 -5.19 9.97
N ARG A 263 -6.68 -3.90 9.64
CA ARG A 263 -5.84 -3.23 8.64
C ARG A 263 -5.20 -1.98 9.24
N LEU A 264 -4.02 -1.66 8.76
CA LEU A 264 -3.42 -0.35 8.96
C LEU A 264 -4.19 0.67 8.12
N ARG A 265 -4.30 1.91 8.60
CA ARG A 265 -4.78 3.05 7.82
C ARG A 265 -3.65 4.03 7.58
N ARG A 266 -3.65 4.70 6.44
CA ARG A 266 -2.73 5.81 6.18
C ARG A 266 -3.02 6.98 7.13
N VAL A 267 -1.96 7.64 7.56
CA VAL A 267 -1.99 8.87 8.37
C VAL A 267 -2.07 10.06 7.43
N ASP A 268 -3.02 10.95 7.68
CA ASP A 268 -3.14 12.20 6.93
C ASP A 268 -2.34 13.34 7.60
N GLU A 269 -2.13 14.42 6.85
CA GLU A 269 -1.24 15.52 7.26
C GLU A 269 -1.67 16.24 8.54
N ASP A 270 -2.98 16.28 8.81
CA ASP A 270 -3.57 16.87 10.02
C ASP A 270 -3.34 16.02 11.28
N GLU A 271 -2.92 14.75 11.12
CA GLU A 271 -2.57 13.85 12.22
C GLU A 271 -1.06 13.78 12.51
N ARG A 272 -0.24 14.59 11.81
CA ARG A 272 1.23 14.61 11.94
C ARG A 272 1.69 14.69 13.40
N ASP A 273 1.15 15.62 14.17
CA ASP A 273 1.56 15.84 15.57
C ASP A 273 1.30 14.61 16.44
N ARG A 274 0.19 13.90 16.17
CA ARG A 274 -0.17 12.68 16.90
C ARG A 274 0.77 11.53 16.57
N LEU A 275 1.13 11.37 15.29
CA LEU A 275 2.15 10.43 14.85
C LEU A 275 3.51 10.75 15.51
N PHE A 276 3.89 12.02 15.55
CA PHE A 276 5.17 12.46 16.11
C PHE A 276 5.22 12.21 17.62
N ASN A 277 4.15 12.51 18.36
CA ASN A 277 4.06 12.18 19.78
C ASN A 277 4.23 10.69 20.07
N TYR A 278 3.75 9.82 19.18
CA TYR A 278 3.93 8.38 19.27
C TYR A 278 5.38 7.95 18.96
N ALA A 279 5.94 8.46 17.86
CA ALA A 279 7.31 8.16 17.42
C ALA A 279 8.37 8.68 18.41
N MET A 280 8.12 9.84 19.03
CA MET A 280 9.03 10.51 19.96
C MET A 280 9.21 9.79 21.30
N ARG A 281 8.45 8.72 21.58
CA ARG A 281 8.67 7.88 22.77
C ARG A 281 10.00 7.12 22.70
N GLU A 282 10.41 6.69 21.51
CA GLU A 282 11.72 6.09 21.27
C GLU A 282 12.31 6.66 19.97
N PRO A 283 12.79 7.92 20.00
CA PRO A 283 13.07 8.68 18.79
C PRO A 283 14.31 8.16 18.04
N GLU A 284 15.23 7.45 18.71
CA GLU A 284 16.33 6.73 18.06
C GLU A 284 15.87 5.59 17.13
N TYR A 285 14.76 4.92 17.44
CA TYR A 285 14.16 3.88 16.59
C TYR A 285 13.30 4.46 15.46
N ASN A 286 12.85 5.70 15.63
CA ASN A 286 11.99 6.40 14.67
C ASN A 286 12.71 7.50 13.90
N LEU A 287 14.05 7.55 13.95
CA LEU A 287 14.84 8.59 13.29
C LEU A 287 14.49 8.73 11.80
N PHE A 288 14.34 7.61 11.09
CA PHE A 288 13.93 7.59 9.68
C PHE A 288 12.49 8.07 9.49
N LEU A 289 11.55 7.60 10.31
CA LEU A 289 10.15 8.05 10.24
C LEU A 289 10.03 9.55 10.45
N ILE A 290 10.66 10.08 11.50
CA ILE A 290 10.65 11.51 11.83
C ILE A 290 11.30 12.29 10.69
N GLY A 291 12.50 11.89 10.26
CA GLY A 291 13.22 12.59 9.20
C GLY A 291 12.51 12.57 7.86
N ASP A 292 11.95 11.43 7.45
CA ASP A 292 11.27 11.33 6.17
C ASP A 292 9.97 12.17 6.17
N VAL A 293 9.19 12.15 7.25
CA VAL A 293 7.97 12.97 7.35
C VAL A 293 8.29 14.47 7.42
N GLU A 294 9.34 14.88 8.15
CA GLU A 294 9.74 16.29 8.19
C GLU A 294 10.24 16.80 6.83
N ASN A 295 11.03 15.99 6.12
CA ASN A 295 11.67 16.39 4.87
C ASN A 295 10.74 16.33 3.65
N PHE A 296 9.77 15.40 3.63
CA PHE A 296 8.92 15.16 2.46
C PHE A 296 7.41 15.39 2.70
N GLY A 297 6.95 15.37 3.95
CA GLY A 297 5.53 15.40 4.30
C GLY A 297 4.81 14.07 4.05
N LEU A 298 3.58 13.95 4.56
CA LEU A 298 2.77 12.72 4.48
C LEU A 298 2.05 12.55 3.13
N ASN A 299 2.10 13.58 2.28
CA ASN A 299 1.45 13.58 0.96
C ASN A 299 2.37 13.15 -0.20
N ALA A 300 3.64 12.82 0.06
CA ALA A 300 4.58 12.43 -0.98
C ALA A 300 4.28 11.03 -1.53
N ASP A 301 4.21 10.86 -2.86
CA ASP A 301 3.77 9.58 -3.47
C ASP A 301 4.69 8.37 -3.20
N PHE A 302 5.96 8.62 -2.86
CA PHE A 302 6.93 7.57 -2.53
C PHE A 302 6.96 7.23 -1.03
N LEU A 303 6.21 7.95 -0.20
CA LEU A 303 6.20 7.81 1.24
C LEU A 303 4.77 7.57 1.73
N ASP A 304 4.57 6.57 2.57
CA ASP A 304 3.34 6.45 3.35
C ASP A 304 3.70 6.16 4.80
N VAL A 305 3.00 6.78 5.74
CA VAL A 305 2.97 6.30 7.12
C VAL A 305 1.59 5.74 7.38
N MET A 306 1.54 4.48 7.78
CA MET A 306 0.31 3.81 8.16
C MET A 306 0.32 3.49 9.64
N VAL A 307 -0.84 3.52 10.29
CA VAL A 307 -1.02 3.22 11.71
C VAL A 307 -2.09 2.16 11.90
N TYR A 308 -1.90 1.31 12.90
CA TYR A 308 -2.98 0.52 13.48
C TYR A 308 -3.38 1.17 14.79
N GLU A 309 -4.68 1.31 15.00
CA GLU A 309 -5.22 1.92 16.20
C GLU A 309 -6.01 0.90 17.00
N SER A 310 -5.74 0.87 18.30
CA SER A 310 -6.51 0.10 19.26
C SER A 310 -6.89 1.04 20.40
N ASN A 311 -8.17 1.00 20.81
CA ASN A 311 -8.69 1.87 21.88
C ASN A 311 -8.42 3.38 21.68
N ARG A 312 -8.41 3.85 20.42
CA ARG A 312 -8.11 5.25 20.03
C ARG A 312 -6.67 5.69 20.29
N GLU A 313 -5.76 4.77 20.57
CA GLU A 313 -4.32 5.02 20.61
C GLU A 313 -3.65 4.32 19.43
N ILE A 314 -2.54 4.88 18.96
CA ILE A 314 -1.69 4.21 17.96
C ILE A 314 -1.05 3.04 18.68
N ASP A 315 -1.30 1.82 18.19
CA ASP A 315 -0.71 0.58 18.71
C ASP A 315 0.59 0.24 17.96
N SER A 316 0.61 0.49 16.65
CA SER A 316 1.78 0.31 15.81
C SER A 316 1.72 1.20 14.59
N CYS A 317 2.88 1.49 13.98
CA CYS A 317 2.97 2.20 12.73
C CYS A 317 3.89 1.47 11.74
N LEU A 318 3.72 1.79 10.46
CA LEU A 318 4.51 1.27 9.35
C LEU A 318 4.85 2.42 8.42
N LEU A 319 6.13 2.78 8.38
CA LEU A 319 6.66 3.67 7.36
C LEU A 319 6.96 2.86 6.10
N ARG A 320 6.48 3.33 4.96
CA ARG A 320 6.94 2.92 3.63
C ARG A 320 7.73 4.06 3.02
N TYR A 321 8.95 3.76 2.56
CA TYR A 321 9.76 4.63 1.72
C TYR A 321 10.16 3.86 0.46
N HIS A 322 9.52 4.17 -0.67
CA HIS A 322 9.53 3.36 -1.88
C HIS A 322 9.18 1.88 -1.61
N ARG A 323 10.19 0.98 -1.67
CA ARG A 323 10.10 -0.47 -1.44
C ARG A 323 10.73 -0.91 -0.11
N SER A 324 11.17 0.06 0.70
CA SER A 324 11.68 -0.13 2.06
C SER A 324 10.58 0.14 3.07
N PHE A 325 10.48 -0.70 4.09
CA PHE A 325 9.43 -0.63 5.09
C PHE A 325 10.01 -0.73 6.50
N ILE A 326 9.53 0.13 7.40
CA ILE A 326 9.93 0.20 8.80
C ILE A 326 8.70 0.06 9.70
N PRO A 327 8.37 -1.15 10.18
CA PRO A 327 7.36 -1.34 11.20
C PRO A 327 7.90 -0.93 12.57
N TYR A 328 7.07 -0.31 13.40
CA TYR A 328 7.44 0.11 14.74
C TYR A 328 6.27 0.02 15.72
N SER A 329 6.59 -0.44 16.93
CA SER A 329 5.79 -0.22 18.12
C SER A 329 6.68 -0.16 19.35
N HIS A 330 6.28 0.66 20.33
CA HIS A 330 6.86 0.66 21.67
C HIS A 330 6.07 -0.23 22.65
N HIS A 331 4.90 -0.74 22.24
CA HIS A 331 4.11 -1.69 23.01
C HIS A 331 4.68 -3.09 22.84
N ALA A 332 5.00 -3.79 23.93
CA ALA A 332 5.55 -5.15 23.83
C ALA A 332 4.56 -6.16 23.24
N ASP A 333 3.25 -5.91 23.42
CA ASP A 333 2.11 -6.75 23.08
C ASP A 333 1.28 -6.21 21.90
N PHE A 334 1.86 -5.34 21.06
CA PHE A 334 1.19 -4.77 19.87
C PHE A 334 0.50 -5.82 18.99
N ALA A 335 -0.58 -5.43 18.32
CA ALA A 335 -1.35 -6.30 17.43
C ALA A 335 -0.54 -6.68 16.18
N LEU A 336 -0.32 -7.97 15.98
CA LEU A 336 0.65 -8.46 15.00
C LEU A 336 0.05 -8.51 13.59
N GLU A 337 -1.21 -8.91 13.50
CA GLU A 337 -1.92 -9.23 12.26
C GLU A 337 -1.98 -8.05 11.27
N PRO A 338 -2.28 -6.80 11.68
CA PRO A 338 -2.29 -5.67 10.75
C PRO A 338 -0.95 -5.45 10.04
N LEU A 339 0.16 -5.52 10.80
CA LEU A 339 1.51 -5.40 10.24
C LEU A 339 1.87 -6.60 9.36
N VAL A 340 1.59 -7.83 9.80
CA VAL A 340 1.88 -9.04 9.01
C VAL A 340 1.14 -9.01 7.67
N ASN A 341 -0.13 -8.61 7.67
CA ASN A 341 -0.93 -8.54 6.45
C ASN A 341 -0.36 -7.52 5.46
N ALA A 342 0.07 -6.35 5.94
CA ALA A 342 0.71 -5.35 5.08
C ALA A 342 2.07 -5.82 4.54
N LEU A 343 2.85 -6.51 5.36
CA LEU A 343 4.23 -6.89 5.03
C LEU A 343 4.36 -8.15 4.16
N LYS A 344 3.28 -8.91 3.95
CA LYS A 344 3.26 -10.07 3.04
C LYS A 344 3.30 -9.68 1.55
N SER A 345 3.00 -8.44 1.22
CA SER A 345 2.95 -7.96 -0.17
C SER A 345 4.27 -8.22 -0.91
N PRO A 346 4.23 -8.65 -2.19
CA PRO A 346 5.43 -8.84 -3.01
C PRO A 346 6.22 -7.54 -3.24
N VAL A 347 5.58 -6.37 -3.09
CA VAL A 347 6.22 -5.05 -3.24
C VAL A 347 7.24 -4.77 -2.13
N VAL A 348 7.09 -5.43 -0.97
CA VAL A 348 8.03 -5.30 0.15
C VAL A 348 9.33 -6.00 -0.21
N GLN A 349 10.39 -5.24 -0.41
CA GLN A 349 11.72 -5.77 -0.78
C GLN A 349 12.73 -5.65 0.36
N VAL A 350 12.59 -4.60 1.18
CA VAL A 350 13.46 -4.34 2.33
C VAL A 350 12.59 -4.06 3.55
N LEU A 351 12.91 -4.73 4.65
CA LEU A 351 12.39 -4.47 5.99
C LEU A 351 13.55 -3.98 6.85
N SER A 352 13.31 -2.98 7.69
CA SER A 352 14.25 -2.67 8.75
C SER A 352 13.54 -2.13 9.96
N GLY A 353 14.10 -2.26 11.16
CA GLY A 353 13.41 -1.78 12.35
C GLY A 353 14.01 -2.22 13.67
N LYS A 354 13.35 -1.80 14.75
CA LYS A 354 13.62 -2.26 16.12
C LYS A 354 13.54 -3.79 16.18
N LYS A 355 14.56 -4.42 16.77
CA LYS A 355 14.67 -5.89 16.83
C LYS A 355 13.45 -6.55 17.46
N ASP A 356 12.95 -6.03 18.57
CA ASP A 356 11.81 -6.63 19.28
C ASP A 356 10.55 -6.71 18.42
N VAL A 357 10.34 -5.73 17.55
CA VAL A 357 9.23 -5.69 16.59
C VAL A 357 9.48 -6.71 15.48
N LEU A 358 10.67 -6.70 14.87
CA LEU A 358 10.99 -7.57 13.74
C LEU A 358 11.07 -9.04 14.15
N ASP A 359 11.56 -9.36 15.35
CA ASP A 359 11.63 -10.73 15.86
C ASP A 359 10.22 -11.33 16.07
N ARG A 360 9.21 -10.51 16.41
CA ARG A 360 7.80 -10.94 16.47
C ARG A 360 7.20 -11.15 15.08
N LEU A 361 7.58 -10.33 14.09
CA LEU A 361 7.07 -10.42 12.72
C LEU A 361 7.73 -11.55 11.91
N ARG A 362 9.02 -11.80 12.14
CA ARG A 362 9.87 -12.73 11.39
C ARG A 362 9.29 -14.13 11.19
N PRO A 363 8.65 -14.78 12.18
CA PRO A 363 8.04 -16.11 11.99
C PRO A 363 6.90 -16.14 10.94
N HIS A 364 6.33 -14.99 10.60
CA HIS A 364 5.20 -14.87 9.68
C HIS A 364 5.59 -14.34 8.30
N LEU A 365 6.88 -14.02 8.09
CA LEU A 365 7.41 -13.40 6.89
C LEU A 365 8.50 -14.29 6.27
N GLU A 366 8.14 -14.98 5.20
CA GLU A 366 9.02 -15.90 4.49
C GLU A 366 9.82 -15.18 3.38
N GLY A 367 10.95 -15.76 2.97
CA GLY A 367 11.73 -15.27 1.82
C GLY A 367 12.64 -14.07 2.10
N PHE A 368 12.92 -13.76 3.37
CA PHE A 368 13.85 -12.70 3.77
C PHE A 368 15.17 -13.24 4.34
N GLU A 369 16.29 -12.61 3.98
CA GLU A 369 17.56 -12.76 4.66
C GLU A 369 17.68 -11.69 5.77
N TRP A 370 17.82 -12.12 7.02
CA TRP A 370 17.80 -11.26 8.21
C TRP A 370 19.19 -11.02 8.76
N ARG A 371 19.50 -9.77 9.14
CA ARG A 371 20.79 -9.37 9.70
C ARG A 371 20.60 -8.40 10.86
N ASP A 372 21.27 -8.70 11.96
CA ASP A 372 21.21 -7.90 13.17
C ASP A 372 22.36 -6.88 13.16
N SER A 373 22.09 -5.69 13.67
CA SER A 373 23.04 -4.61 13.92
C SER A 373 22.78 -4.00 15.28
N TYR A 374 23.81 -3.40 15.86
CA TYR A 374 23.68 -2.60 17.07
C TYR A 374 23.37 -1.15 16.69
N LEU A 375 22.47 -0.51 17.45
CA LEU A 375 22.17 0.90 17.38
C LEU A 375 22.82 1.60 18.56
N MET A 376 23.59 2.66 18.29
CA MET A 376 24.16 3.53 19.32
C MET A 376 23.63 4.94 19.20
N LYS A 377 23.67 5.68 20.31
CA LYS A 377 23.27 7.08 20.44
C LYS A 377 24.37 7.89 21.11
N LEU A 378 24.55 9.13 20.66
CA LEU A 378 25.43 10.12 21.26
C LEU A 378 24.62 11.39 21.53
N GLY A 379 24.41 11.76 22.79
CA GLY A 379 23.78 13.02 23.17
C GLY A 379 24.73 14.21 23.02
N ARG A 380 24.15 15.41 22.97
CA ARG A 380 24.88 16.69 22.89
C ARG A 380 25.98 16.84 23.95
N ASP A 381 25.70 16.43 25.17
CA ASP A 381 26.61 16.59 26.32
C ASP A 381 27.51 15.37 26.57
N ASP A 382 27.33 14.30 25.79
CA ASP A 382 28.05 13.03 25.96
C ASP A 382 29.36 12.98 25.16
N LEU A 383 29.57 13.91 24.23
CA LEU A 383 30.73 13.90 23.35
C LEU A 383 32.01 14.08 24.16
N THR A 384 32.83 13.04 24.19
CA THR A 384 34.15 13.07 24.82
C THR A 384 35.19 13.47 23.80
N ASP A 385 36.09 14.38 24.16
CA ASP A 385 37.23 14.72 23.32
C ASP A 385 38.12 13.50 23.08
N VAL A 386 38.25 13.09 21.81
CA VAL A 386 39.11 11.98 21.43
C VAL A 386 40.48 12.47 20.98
N GLU A 387 41.48 12.05 21.75
CA GLU A 387 42.92 12.02 21.45
C GLU A 387 43.58 13.32 20.94
N THR A 388 44.37 13.93 21.81
CA THR A 388 45.30 15.05 21.58
C THR A 388 46.51 14.72 20.69
N ARG A 389 46.53 13.57 20.00
CA ARG A 389 47.65 13.18 19.12
C ARG A 389 47.74 14.13 17.92
N PRO A 390 48.93 14.38 17.36
CA PRO A 390 49.06 15.14 16.12
C PRO A 390 48.37 14.39 14.96
N GLU A 391 47.77 15.12 14.03
CA GLU A 391 47.34 14.52 12.77
C GLU A 391 48.54 13.88 12.04
N PRO A 392 48.34 12.76 11.32
CA PRO A 392 49.40 12.21 10.48
C PRO A 392 49.94 13.30 9.52
N PRO A 393 51.26 13.42 9.32
CA PRO A 393 51.79 14.42 8.41
C PRO A 393 51.21 14.26 7.00
N GLY A 394 50.76 15.37 6.41
CA GLY A 394 50.30 15.43 5.02
C GLY A 394 48.83 15.08 4.77
N VAL A 395 48.04 14.72 5.79
CA VAL A 395 46.58 14.61 5.62
C VAL A 395 45.91 15.97 5.84
N THR A 396 44.87 16.25 5.04
CA THR A 396 44.06 17.47 5.18
C THR A 396 42.60 17.11 5.44
N LEU A 397 42.03 17.65 6.52
CA LEU A 397 40.60 17.52 6.81
C LEU A 397 39.79 18.51 5.96
N ARG A 398 38.74 18.03 5.29
CA ARG A 398 37.86 18.85 4.45
C ARG A 398 36.39 18.50 4.70
N LEU A 399 35.54 19.53 4.68
CA LEU A 399 34.11 19.37 4.48
C LEU A 399 33.85 19.10 3.00
N ALA A 400 33.07 18.07 2.70
CA ALA A 400 32.74 17.70 1.34
C ALA A 400 31.82 18.70 0.67
N LYS A 401 32.13 18.98 -0.60
CA LYS A 401 31.26 19.69 -1.53
C LYS A 401 30.70 18.72 -2.57
N PRO A 402 29.65 19.09 -3.33
CA PRO A 402 29.11 18.22 -4.39
C PRO A 402 30.18 17.74 -5.38
N GLU A 403 31.19 18.57 -5.67
CA GLU A 403 32.30 18.25 -6.57
C GLU A 403 33.23 17.14 -6.04
N ASP A 404 33.28 16.93 -4.72
CA ASP A 404 34.14 15.92 -4.07
C ASP A 404 33.49 14.52 -4.11
N THR A 405 32.20 14.42 -4.43
CA THR A 405 31.43 13.16 -4.35
C THR A 405 31.93 12.02 -5.24
N PRO A 406 32.48 12.23 -6.45
CA PRO A 406 33.06 11.13 -7.23
C PRO A 406 34.20 10.44 -6.49
N ALA A 407 35.12 11.20 -5.90
CA ALA A 407 36.27 10.66 -5.17
C ALA A 407 35.86 9.92 -3.89
N ILE A 408 34.83 10.42 -3.20
CA ILE A 408 34.26 9.75 -2.02
C ILE A 408 33.61 8.42 -2.41
N VAL A 409 32.79 8.41 -3.47
CA VAL A 409 32.13 7.18 -3.96
C VAL A 409 33.17 6.15 -4.38
N ASP A 410 34.20 6.55 -5.13
CA ASP A 410 35.26 5.66 -5.58
C ASP A 410 36.01 5.02 -4.39
N MET A 411 36.35 5.82 -3.36
CA MET A 411 37.01 5.32 -2.16
C MET A 411 36.14 4.32 -1.38
N VAL A 412 34.86 4.61 -1.20
CA VAL A 412 33.92 3.70 -0.49
C VAL A 412 33.72 2.42 -1.30
N ASP A 413 33.65 2.53 -2.63
CA ASP A 413 33.51 1.41 -3.55
C ASP A 413 34.77 0.51 -3.60
N GLU A 414 35.92 0.96 -3.12
CA GLU A 414 37.09 0.09 -2.97
C GLU A 414 37.05 -0.75 -1.68
N ILE A 415 36.27 -0.34 -0.68
CA ILE A 415 36.22 -1.00 0.63
C ILE A 415 35.25 -2.19 0.58
N LYS A 416 35.78 -3.39 0.85
CA LYS A 416 35.03 -4.65 0.77
C LYS A 416 33.86 -4.68 1.76
N GLU A 417 34.02 -4.08 2.93
CA GLU A 417 33.00 -3.97 3.97
C GLU A 417 31.78 -3.15 3.51
N PHE A 418 31.95 -2.27 2.51
CA PHE A 418 30.89 -1.49 1.87
C PHE A 418 30.43 -2.08 0.53
N SER A 419 30.89 -3.28 0.15
CA SER A 419 30.51 -3.91 -1.12
C SER A 419 29.00 -4.12 -1.32
N ARG A 420 28.24 -4.20 -0.22
CA ARG A 420 26.78 -4.43 -0.24
C ARG A 420 25.94 -3.13 -0.24
N THR A 421 26.55 -1.97 0.01
CA THR A 421 25.90 -0.66 -0.19
C THR A 421 26.03 -0.17 -1.64
N ARG A 422 26.69 -0.95 -2.52
CA ARG A 422 26.86 -0.66 -3.96
C ARG A 422 25.62 -1.01 -4.78
N ALA A 423 24.46 -0.50 -4.37
CA ALA A 423 23.27 -0.55 -5.22
C ALA A 423 23.37 0.54 -6.30
N GLY A 424 22.84 0.27 -7.49
CA GLY A 424 22.79 1.22 -8.60
C GLY A 424 24.11 1.40 -9.37
N THR A 425 24.09 2.29 -10.35
CA THR A 425 25.27 2.72 -11.12
C THR A 425 26.16 3.66 -10.31
N ARG A 426 27.41 3.86 -10.75
CA ARG A 426 28.33 4.81 -10.10
C ARG A 426 27.74 6.23 -10.15
N GLU A 427 27.17 6.61 -11.28
CA GLU A 427 26.55 7.91 -11.52
C GLU A 427 25.34 8.15 -10.62
N GLU A 428 24.52 7.12 -10.39
CA GLU A 428 23.41 7.18 -9.43
C GLU A 428 23.89 7.41 -8.00
N ARG A 429 24.93 6.69 -7.57
CA ARG A 429 25.51 6.88 -6.22
C ARG A 429 26.10 8.28 -6.04
N ILE A 430 26.82 8.79 -7.04
CA ILE A 430 27.35 10.15 -7.03
C ILE A 430 26.20 11.16 -6.87
N ARG A 431 25.10 10.99 -7.62
CA ARG A 431 23.92 11.86 -7.51
C ARG A 431 23.28 11.78 -6.12
N GLN A 432 23.08 10.57 -5.60
CA GLN A 432 22.50 10.32 -4.28
C GLN A 432 23.32 10.91 -3.14
N LEU A 433 24.65 10.99 -3.28
CA LEU A 433 25.53 11.63 -2.31
C LEU A 433 25.59 13.17 -2.49
N ALA A 434 25.62 13.64 -3.74
CA ALA A 434 25.77 15.07 -4.06
C ALA A 434 24.53 15.89 -3.71
N GLU A 435 23.33 15.34 -3.90
CA GLU A 435 22.07 16.06 -3.71
C GLU A 435 21.84 16.48 -2.24
N PRO A 436 21.99 15.60 -1.22
CA PRO A 436 21.92 16.00 0.18
C PRO A 436 23.00 17.00 0.58
N ILE A 437 24.25 16.83 0.11
CA ILE A 437 25.35 17.76 0.38
C ILE A 437 25.03 19.15 -0.16
N ALA A 438 24.55 19.24 -1.41
CA ALA A 438 24.18 20.51 -2.04
C ALA A 438 23.05 21.23 -1.31
N ARG A 439 22.10 20.47 -0.74
CA ARG A 439 20.96 21.00 0.02
C ARG A 439 21.22 21.20 1.51
N GLN A 440 22.44 20.90 1.99
CA GLN A 440 22.79 20.90 3.42
C GLN A 440 21.86 19.99 4.26
N ALA A 441 21.39 18.90 3.65
CA ALA A 441 20.60 17.84 4.28
C ALA A 441 21.42 16.55 4.52
N GLY A 442 22.73 16.61 4.26
CA GLY A 442 23.70 15.56 4.55
C GLY A 442 25.10 16.17 4.65
N HIS A 443 25.75 16.01 5.79
CA HIS A 443 27.10 16.53 6.03
C HIS A 443 28.13 15.42 5.95
N TYR A 444 29.17 15.61 5.13
CA TYR A 444 30.28 14.68 4.95
C TYR A 444 31.61 15.35 5.21
N VAL A 445 32.48 14.70 5.98
CA VAL A 445 33.85 15.13 6.24
C VAL A 445 34.80 14.02 5.81
N PHE A 446 35.93 14.40 5.22
CA PHE A 446 36.92 13.45 4.76
C PHE A 446 38.36 13.94 4.98
N TYR A 447 39.28 12.99 5.06
CA TYR A 447 40.70 13.25 4.99
C TYR A 447 41.22 12.96 3.58
N GLU A 448 42.01 13.90 3.07
CA GLU A 448 42.72 13.80 1.80
C GLU A 448 44.23 13.65 2.04
N TYR A 449 44.90 12.82 1.25
CA TYR A 449 46.35 12.73 1.18
C TYR A 449 46.77 12.65 -0.29
N ASP A 450 47.63 13.57 -0.72
CA ASP A 450 48.16 13.62 -2.10
C ASP A 450 47.06 13.58 -3.19
N GLY A 451 45.96 14.31 -2.97
CA GLY A 451 44.82 14.35 -3.89
C GLY A 451 43.84 13.17 -3.78
N GLU A 452 44.12 12.18 -2.93
CA GLU A 452 43.25 11.02 -2.74
C GLU A 452 42.49 11.04 -1.41
N VAL A 453 41.20 10.67 -1.44
CA VAL A 453 40.40 10.47 -0.24
C VAL A 453 40.87 9.21 0.49
N VAL A 454 41.33 9.36 1.74
CA VAL A 454 41.87 8.25 2.56
C VAL A 454 40.95 7.81 3.69
N ALA A 455 40.07 8.68 4.16
CA ALA A 455 39.03 8.38 5.15
C ALA A 455 37.83 9.32 4.98
N VAL A 456 36.63 8.85 5.29
CA VAL A 456 35.38 9.61 5.19
C VAL A 456 34.41 9.23 6.32
N ALA A 457 33.58 10.17 6.73
CA ALA A 457 32.39 9.96 7.55
C ALA A 457 31.31 10.95 7.11
N GLY A 458 30.04 10.58 7.24
CA GLY A 458 28.96 11.52 6.94
C GLY A 458 27.70 11.28 7.74
N THR A 459 26.68 12.05 7.41
CA THR A 459 25.34 11.97 8.00
C THR A 459 24.28 11.74 6.93
N SER A 460 23.19 11.11 7.35
CA SER A 460 21.98 10.90 6.55
C SER A 460 20.76 10.91 7.48
N ALA A 461 19.56 10.97 6.89
CA ALA A 461 18.30 11.10 7.61
C ALA A 461 18.35 12.22 8.68
N GLU A 462 18.95 13.35 8.32
CA GLU A 462 18.96 14.54 9.17
C GLU A 462 17.54 15.07 9.36
N ASN A 463 17.19 15.36 10.60
CA ASN A 463 15.90 15.88 11.00
C ASN A 463 16.07 16.98 12.05
N SER A 464 14.97 17.49 12.60
CA SER A 464 14.97 18.62 13.54
C SER A 464 15.69 18.34 14.86
N ILE A 465 15.85 17.07 15.23
CA ILE A 465 16.43 16.66 16.53
C ILE A 465 17.66 15.77 16.42
N SER A 466 17.88 15.09 15.29
CA SER A 466 18.88 14.03 15.16
C SER A 466 19.34 13.76 13.73
N ALA A 467 20.39 12.95 13.60
CA ALA A 467 20.89 12.44 12.32
C ALA A 467 21.56 11.07 12.50
N MET A 468 21.60 10.29 11.42
CA MET A 468 22.30 9.00 11.36
C MET A 468 23.71 9.21 10.83
N VAL A 469 24.74 8.86 11.60
CA VAL A 469 26.13 8.80 11.13
C VAL A 469 26.27 7.57 10.22
N VAL A 470 26.75 7.82 9.00
CA VAL A 470 26.88 6.83 7.93
C VAL A 470 28.27 6.90 7.30
N SER A 471 28.59 5.91 6.46
CA SER A 471 29.78 5.92 5.60
C SER A 471 31.11 6.13 6.33
N VAL A 472 31.23 5.66 7.57
CA VAL A 472 32.48 5.75 8.35
C VAL A 472 33.49 4.76 7.80
N ALA A 473 34.43 5.24 7.00
CA ALA A 473 35.34 4.40 6.25
C ALA A 473 36.78 4.92 6.29
N THR A 474 37.75 4.01 6.26
CA THR A 474 39.19 4.34 6.17
C THR A 474 39.88 3.28 5.32
N ARG A 475 40.66 3.74 4.32
CA ARG A 475 41.44 2.87 3.43
C ARG A 475 42.33 1.94 4.27
N PRO A 476 42.50 0.65 3.89
CA PRO A 476 43.25 -0.32 4.70
C PRO A 476 44.64 0.15 5.15
N ALA A 477 45.41 0.79 4.27
CA ALA A 477 46.76 1.30 4.57
C ALA A 477 46.79 2.46 5.60
N TRP A 478 45.65 3.08 5.86
CA TRP A 478 45.47 4.24 6.75
C TRP A 478 44.75 3.88 8.07
N ARG A 479 44.35 2.62 8.25
CA ARG A 479 43.72 2.13 9.49
C ARG A 479 44.72 2.17 10.67
N GLY A 480 44.19 2.25 11.89
CA GLY A 480 45.00 2.31 13.11
C GLY A 480 45.63 3.67 13.44
N ARG A 481 45.37 4.70 12.62
CA ARG A 481 45.90 6.08 12.80
C ARG A 481 44.92 7.06 13.44
N GLY A 482 43.76 6.58 13.92
CA GLY A 482 42.73 7.40 14.56
C GLY A 482 41.88 8.27 13.62
N LEU A 483 42.04 8.17 12.29
CA LEU A 483 41.33 9.02 11.32
C LEU A 483 39.80 8.93 11.43
N ALA A 484 39.25 7.71 11.51
CA ALA A 484 37.81 7.51 11.65
C ALA A 484 37.25 8.16 12.93
N SER A 485 37.96 8.04 14.06
CA SER A 485 37.54 8.63 15.32
C SER A 485 37.54 10.16 15.26
N ARG A 486 38.53 10.77 14.60
CA ARG A 486 38.59 12.23 14.39
C ARG A 486 37.46 12.72 13.50
N LEU A 487 37.20 12.04 12.38
CA LEU A 487 36.12 12.40 11.46
C LEU A 487 34.76 12.35 12.16
N VAL A 488 34.49 11.29 12.91
CA VAL A 488 33.23 11.16 13.67
C VAL A 488 33.16 12.18 14.79
N SER A 489 34.26 12.46 15.49
CA SER A 489 34.30 13.52 16.52
C SER A 489 34.01 14.89 15.93
N GLU A 490 34.62 15.24 14.79
CA GLU A 490 34.42 16.53 14.13
C GLU A 490 32.98 16.68 13.64
N LEU A 491 32.46 15.63 13.00
CA LEU A 491 31.08 15.58 12.55
C LEU A 491 30.12 15.73 13.75
N ALA A 492 30.39 15.04 14.87
CA ALA A 492 29.60 15.14 16.09
C ALA A 492 29.63 16.54 16.70
N ARG A 493 30.82 17.17 16.82
CA ARG A 493 30.94 18.57 17.29
C ARG A 493 30.11 19.51 16.43
N THR A 494 30.26 19.41 15.11
CA THR A 494 29.59 20.30 14.17
C THR A 494 28.07 20.14 14.25
N MET A 495 27.58 18.90 14.28
CA MET A 495 26.14 18.61 14.23
C MET A 495 25.43 18.87 15.57
N LEU A 496 26.11 18.62 16.70
CA LEU A 496 25.53 18.79 18.04
C LEU A 496 25.65 20.21 18.59
N ALA A 497 26.62 21.02 18.12
CA ALA A 497 26.83 22.38 18.62
C ALA A 497 25.64 23.32 18.35
N ASP A 498 25.08 23.26 17.15
CA ASP A 498 24.10 24.26 16.70
C ASP A 498 22.66 23.73 16.60
N ARG A 499 22.48 22.49 16.14
CA ARG A 499 21.20 22.02 15.58
C ARG A 499 20.61 20.80 16.28
N LEU A 500 21.39 19.72 16.44
CA LEU A 500 20.84 18.42 16.84
C LEU A 500 20.98 18.15 18.34
N GLN A 501 20.06 17.36 18.89
CA GLN A 501 20.10 16.91 20.29
C GLN A 501 20.91 15.62 20.45
N TYR A 502 20.91 14.75 19.43
CA TYR A 502 21.69 13.51 19.45
C TYR A 502 22.03 13.01 18.03
N LEU A 503 23.02 12.13 17.95
CA LEU A 503 23.36 11.37 16.74
C LEU A 503 23.16 9.88 16.98
N CYS A 504 22.74 9.15 15.94
CA CYS A 504 22.65 7.69 15.96
C CYS A 504 23.65 7.06 14.98
N LEU A 505 24.02 5.80 15.20
CA LEU A 505 24.74 5.01 14.20
C LEU A 505 24.42 3.53 14.33
N PHE A 506 24.58 2.80 13.23
CA PHE A 506 24.58 1.35 13.21
C PHE A 506 26.01 0.80 13.15
N TYR A 507 26.25 -0.29 13.85
CA TYR A 507 27.47 -1.07 13.67
C TYR A 507 27.22 -2.57 13.79
N ASN A 508 28.02 -3.36 13.09
CA ASN A 508 27.98 -4.83 13.11
C ASN A 508 29.31 -5.45 13.56
N ASN A 509 30.38 -4.64 13.67
CA ASN A 509 31.71 -5.08 14.05
C ASN A 509 32.05 -4.60 15.48
N PRO A 510 32.34 -5.51 16.43
CA PRO A 510 32.76 -5.15 17.80
C PRO A 510 33.93 -4.16 17.87
N ASP A 511 34.86 -4.17 16.91
CA ASP A 511 36.00 -3.26 16.87
C ASP A 511 35.56 -1.81 16.61
N ALA A 512 34.54 -1.61 15.77
CA ALA A 512 33.94 -0.30 15.52
C ALA A 512 33.21 0.21 16.77
N GLY A 513 32.48 -0.68 17.46
CA GLY A 513 31.79 -0.33 18.72
C GLY A 513 32.73 0.20 19.81
N ARG A 514 33.99 -0.25 19.87
CA ARG A 514 34.96 0.30 20.84
C ARG A 514 35.35 1.75 20.52
N ILE A 515 35.41 2.11 19.24
CA ILE A 515 35.73 3.47 18.81
C ILE A 515 34.60 4.41 19.23
N TYR A 516 33.35 4.05 18.93
CA TYR A 516 32.20 4.89 19.23
C TYR A 516 31.97 5.07 20.73
N ARG A 517 32.15 4.02 21.54
CA ARG A 517 32.08 4.15 23.02
C ARG A 517 33.12 5.11 23.58
N ARG A 518 34.31 5.19 22.98
CA ARG A 518 35.35 6.18 23.37
C ARG A 518 35.05 7.61 22.95
N LEU A 519 34.12 7.80 22.01
CA LEU A 519 33.62 9.10 21.59
C LEU A 519 32.40 9.55 22.42
N GLY A 520 31.92 8.72 23.35
CA GLY A 520 30.74 8.99 24.17
C GLY A 520 29.46 8.32 23.70
N PHE A 521 29.47 7.57 22.60
CA PHE A 521 28.28 6.83 22.16
C PHE A 521 27.95 5.72 23.18
N HIS A 522 26.67 5.58 23.51
CA HIS A 522 26.14 4.48 24.32
C HIS A 522 25.28 3.55 23.47
N ASP A 523 25.20 2.27 23.86
CA ASP A 523 24.32 1.31 23.20
C ASP A 523 22.86 1.71 23.46
N ALA A 524 22.09 1.94 22.40
CA ALA A 524 20.67 2.33 22.46
C ALA A 524 19.74 1.15 22.14
N GLY A 525 20.26 0.10 21.50
CA GLY A 525 19.59 -1.18 21.36
C GLY A 525 19.97 -1.93 20.09
N LEU A 526 19.07 -2.77 19.58
CA LEU A 526 19.31 -3.60 18.40
C LEU A 526 18.38 -3.23 17.24
N TRP A 527 18.93 -3.28 16.04
CA TRP A 527 18.26 -3.02 14.78
C TRP A 527 18.39 -4.21 13.85
N VAL A 528 17.34 -4.51 13.09
CA VAL A 528 17.33 -5.61 12.14
C VAL A 528 17.13 -5.06 10.74
N LEU A 529 17.87 -5.60 9.78
CA LEU A 529 17.65 -5.42 8.34
C LEU A 529 17.28 -6.77 7.73
N ALA A 530 16.18 -6.82 6.99
CA ALA A 530 15.76 -7.98 6.22
C ALA A 530 15.64 -7.61 4.75
N THR A 531 16.27 -8.38 3.86
CA THR A 531 16.18 -8.17 2.41
C THR A 531 15.57 -9.39 1.75
N ARG A 532 14.58 -9.19 0.89
CA ARG A 532 13.92 -10.31 0.19
C ARG A 532 14.91 -11.00 -0.73
N GLN A 533 14.90 -12.33 -0.75
CA GLN A 533 15.72 -13.11 -1.65
C GLN A 533 15.19 -12.95 -3.08
N LYS A 534 16.06 -12.64 -4.04
CA LYS A 534 15.69 -12.65 -5.46
C LYS A 534 15.40 -14.10 -5.86
N ASN A 535 14.18 -14.39 -6.29
CA ASN A 535 13.86 -15.69 -6.87
C ASN A 535 14.58 -15.82 -8.21
N GLU A 536 15.52 -16.75 -8.33
CA GLU A 536 16.25 -17.06 -9.58
C GLU A 536 15.33 -17.45 -10.75
N LYS A 537 14.05 -17.75 -10.48
CA LYS A 537 13.04 -18.06 -11.51
C LYS A 537 12.55 -16.86 -12.32
N GLU A 538 12.63 -15.63 -11.81
CA GLU A 538 12.26 -14.43 -12.58
C GLU A 538 13.35 -14.03 -13.58
N THR A 539 14.60 -14.41 -13.34
CA THR A 539 15.72 -14.10 -14.25
C THR A 539 15.74 -15.02 -15.48
N ALA A 540 15.06 -16.18 -15.42
CA ALA A 540 14.97 -17.11 -16.53
C ALA A 540 13.88 -16.76 -17.56
N GLN A 541 12.92 -15.88 -17.23
CA GLN A 541 11.86 -15.46 -18.17
C GLN A 541 12.21 -14.24 -19.02
N HIS A 542 13.35 -13.60 -18.77
CA HIS A 542 13.90 -12.52 -19.61
C HIS A 542 15.12 -12.95 -20.45
N ALA A 543 15.41 -14.25 -20.50
CA ALA A 543 16.54 -14.81 -21.23
C ALA A 543 16.16 -15.84 -22.32
N GLU A 544 14.87 -15.97 -22.68
CA GLU A 544 14.43 -16.75 -23.86
C GLU A 544 13.55 -15.92 -24.80
#